data_AF-A0A817ILH4-F1
#
_entry.id   AF-A0A817ILH4-F1
#
_cell.length_a   1.000
_cell.length_b   1.000
_cell.length_c   1.000
_cell.angle_alpha   90.00
_cell.angle_beta   90.00
_cell.angle_gamma   90.00
#
_symmetry.space_group_name_H-M   'P 1'
#
loop_
_entity.id
_entity.type
_entity.pdbx_description
1 polymer ?
#
loop_
_entity_poly.entity_id
_entity_poly.type
_entity_poly.pdbx_seq_one_letter_code
_entity_poly.pdbx_strand_id
1 'polypeptide(L)'
;MFEEIAFDKVLRVYMKKELVEDTFSDEERKQVIDVFSRATFEKEKIAESLKSIDSWISTLKRLIVRVLYTNVSLDIPLEIYLQRTDLWSDRVSYEDLATFGVDDDILLQHTYVILTGFYSSLIIKNNGSKTSRTNLLSGWL
;
A
#
# COMPACT_ATOMS: atom_id res chain seq x y z
N MET A 1 -4.76 10.08 14.45
CA MET A 1 -5.79 10.62 13.54
C MET A 1 -6.89 9.58 13.37
N PHE A 2 -8.16 9.95 13.16
CA PHE A 2 -9.28 8.99 13.06
C PHE A 2 -9.10 7.93 11.96
N GLU A 3 -8.46 8.28 10.84
CA GLU A 3 -8.15 7.34 9.75
C GLU A 3 -7.22 6.21 10.19
N GLU A 4 -6.22 6.49 11.02
CA GLU A 4 -5.31 5.46 11.58
C GLU A 4 -6.06 4.49 12.51
N ILE A 5 -6.99 5.00 13.33
CA ILE A 5 -7.79 4.18 14.24
C ILE A 5 -8.80 3.31 13.46
N ALA A 6 -9.38 3.86 12.38
CA ALA A 6 -10.27 3.11 11.49
C ALA A 6 -9.51 2.04 10.71
N PHE A 7 -8.33 2.39 10.19
CA PHE A 7 -7.41 1.47 9.53
C PHE A 7 -7.00 0.32 10.46
N ASP A 8 -6.60 0.61 11.70
CA ASP A 8 -6.26 -0.39 12.71
C ASP A 8 -7.42 -1.36 13.01
N LYS A 9 -8.66 -0.85 13.04
CA LYS A 9 -9.85 -1.71 13.23
C LYS A 9 -10.12 -2.61 12.03
N VAL A 10 -10.02 -2.07 10.81
CA VAL A 10 -10.20 -2.85 9.57
C VAL A 10 -9.14 -3.94 9.46
N LEU A 11 -7.88 -3.60 9.73
CA LEU A 11 -6.75 -4.54 9.80
C LEU A 11 -7.03 -5.73 10.73
N ARG A 12 -7.44 -5.45 11.96
CA ARG A 12 -7.66 -6.50 12.97
C ARG A 12 -8.84 -7.42 12.64
N VAL A 13 -9.87 -6.91 11.95
CA VAL A 13 -11.12 -7.64 11.72
C VAL A 13 -11.10 -8.43 10.42
N TYR A 14 -10.62 -7.83 9.32
CA TYR A 14 -10.77 -8.38 7.98
C TYR A 14 -9.47 -9.00 7.46
N MET A 15 -8.34 -8.35 7.74
CA MET A 15 -7.08 -8.75 7.13
C MET A 15 -6.50 -10.00 7.79
N LYS A 16 -6.82 -10.24 9.07
CA LYS A 16 -6.54 -11.50 9.79
C LYS A 16 -7.35 -12.72 9.33
N LYS A 17 -8.31 -12.57 8.41
CA LYS A 17 -9.15 -13.70 7.95
C LYS A 17 -9.02 -14.03 6.46
N GLU A 18 -8.76 -13.06 5.59
CA GLU A 18 -8.70 -13.27 4.13
C GLU A 18 -7.36 -12.90 3.48
N LEU A 19 -6.48 -12.13 4.15
CA LEU A 19 -5.26 -11.55 3.56
C LEU A 19 -3.98 -11.89 4.34
N VAL A 20 -4.00 -12.95 5.13
CA VAL A 20 -2.97 -13.23 6.15
C VAL A 20 -1.69 -13.76 5.54
N GLU A 21 -0.61 -13.46 6.25
CA GLU A 21 0.79 -13.90 6.16
C GLU A 21 1.05 -15.41 5.94
N ASP A 22 0.04 -16.24 5.66
CA ASP A 22 0.19 -17.63 5.24
C ASP A 22 -0.30 -17.87 3.79
N THR A 23 -0.98 -16.90 3.16
CA THR A 23 -1.54 -17.05 1.81
C THR A 23 -0.51 -16.84 0.70
N PHE A 24 0.49 -15.97 0.94
CA PHE A 24 1.55 -15.64 -0.01
C PHE A 24 2.91 -16.00 0.56
N SER A 25 3.72 -16.72 -0.21
CA SER A 25 5.12 -16.99 0.12
C SER A 25 5.96 -15.71 0.17
N ASP A 26 7.11 -15.77 0.85
CA ASP A 26 8.03 -14.62 0.92
C ASP A 26 8.52 -14.18 -0.46
N GLU A 27 8.74 -15.12 -1.37
CA GLU A 27 9.11 -14.85 -2.76
C GLU A 27 8.01 -14.10 -3.51
N GLU A 28 6.75 -14.54 -3.40
CA GLU A 28 5.61 -13.84 -4.02
C GLU A 28 5.46 -12.43 -3.46
N ARG A 29 5.62 -12.25 -2.14
CA ARG A 29 5.56 -10.92 -1.53
C ARG A 29 6.64 -9.99 -2.09
N LYS A 30 7.88 -10.46 -2.14
CA LYS A 30 9.01 -9.68 -2.68
C LYS A 30 8.74 -9.31 -4.14
N GLN A 31 8.24 -10.26 -4.94
CA GLN A 31 7.93 -10.04 -6.34
C GLN A 31 6.82 -8.99 -6.52
N VAL A 32 5.72 -9.11 -5.79
CA VAL A 32 4.61 -8.15 -5.80
C VAL A 32 5.09 -6.75 -5.45
N ILE A 33 5.90 -6.61 -4.39
CA ILE A 33 6.44 -5.31 -3.95
C ILE A 33 7.36 -4.72 -5.03
N ASP A 34 8.27 -5.52 -5.60
CA ASP A 34 9.24 -5.08 -6.60
C ASP A 34 8.54 -4.65 -7.91
N VAL A 35 7.61 -5.46 -8.41
CA VAL A 35 6.82 -5.15 -9.60
C VAL A 35 6.03 -3.85 -9.38
N PHE A 36 5.32 -3.75 -8.25
CA PHE A 36 4.53 -2.56 -7.95
C PHE A 36 5.40 -1.29 -7.84
N SER A 37 6.55 -1.36 -7.16
CA SER A 37 7.43 -0.19 -6.95
C SER A 37 7.98 0.35 -8.27
N ARG A 38 8.49 -0.54 -9.14
CA ARG A 38 9.00 -0.19 -10.47
C ARG A 38 7.94 0.40 -11.38
N ALA A 39 6.70 -0.04 -11.22
CA ALA A 39 5.57 0.42 -12.02
C ALA A 39 5.00 1.77 -11.55
N THR A 40 5.36 2.18 -10.32
CA THR A 40 4.83 3.37 -9.64
C THR A 40 5.94 4.37 -9.30
N PHE A 41 6.22 4.66 -8.04
CA PHE A 41 7.09 5.76 -7.60
C PHE A 41 8.57 5.62 -8.03
N GLU A 42 9.03 4.42 -8.40
CA GLU A 42 10.39 4.22 -8.93
C GLU A 42 10.46 4.36 -10.46
N LYS A 43 9.32 4.51 -11.14
CA LYS A 43 9.26 4.66 -12.59
C LYS A 43 9.90 5.97 -13.02
N GLU A 44 10.82 5.90 -13.98
CA GLU A 44 11.61 7.06 -14.44
C GLU A 44 10.73 8.26 -14.87
N LYS A 45 9.62 7.99 -15.55
CA LYS A 45 8.69 9.00 -16.07
C LYS A 45 7.37 9.05 -15.30
N ILE A 46 7.45 9.08 -13.96
CA ILE A 46 6.27 9.31 -13.12
C ILE A 46 6.06 10.80 -12.82
N ALA A 47 4.79 11.21 -12.70
CA ALA A 47 4.41 12.53 -12.25
C ALA A 47 5.01 12.87 -10.88
N GLU A 48 5.40 14.12 -10.68
CA GLU A 48 6.06 14.57 -9.45
C GLU A 48 5.18 14.38 -8.20
N SER A 49 3.87 14.56 -8.35
CA SER A 49 2.86 14.34 -7.29
C SER A 49 2.79 12.88 -6.82
N LEU A 50 3.34 11.94 -7.59
CA LEU A 50 3.30 10.51 -7.33
C LEU A 50 4.68 9.92 -6.99
N LYS A 51 5.75 10.73 -6.89
CA LYS A 51 7.08 10.23 -6.47
C LYS A 51 7.19 9.94 -4.98
N SER A 52 6.29 10.48 -4.18
CA SER A 52 6.32 10.33 -2.72
C SER A 52 5.76 8.98 -2.28
N ILE A 53 6.62 8.13 -1.70
CA ILE A 53 6.18 6.86 -1.08
C ILE A 53 5.12 7.08 0.01
N ASP A 54 5.17 8.21 0.73
CA ASP A 54 4.20 8.54 1.77
C ASP A 54 2.79 8.76 1.19
N SER A 55 2.70 9.36 -0.01
CA SER A 55 1.43 9.56 -0.73
C SER A 55 0.84 8.21 -1.17
N TRP A 56 1.68 7.25 -1.59
CA TRP A 56 1.25 5.88 -1.88
C TRP A 56 0.75 5.16 -0.63
N ILE A 57 1.49 5.21 0.47
CA ILE A 57 1.08 4.61 1.76
C ILE A 57 -0.27 5.18 2.22
N SER A 58 -0.44 6.50 2.18
CA SER A 58 -1.71 7.17 2.53
C SER A 58 -2.87 6.67 1.65
N THR A 59 -2.65 6.58 0.34
CA THR A 59 -3.66 6.14 -0.63
C THR A 59 -4.03 4.66 -0.44
N LEU A 60 -3.05 3.79 -0.24
CA LEU A 60 -3.27 2.35 0.00
C LEU A 60 -4.03 2.12 1.32
N LYS A 61 -3.76 2.91 2.38
CA LYS A 61 -4.57 2.88 3.61
C LYS A 61 -6.01 3.28 3.36
N ARG A 62 -6.23 4.38 2.63
CA ARG A 62 -7.57 4.87 2.27
C ARG A 62 -8.33 3.81 1.47
N LEU A 63 -7.64 3.16 0.54
CA LEU A 63 -8.18 2.06 -0.25
C LEU A 63 -8.65 0.91 0.65
N ILE A 64 -7.79 0.42 1.55
CA ILE A 64 -8.13 -0.64 2.50
C ILE A 64 -9.38 -0.27 3.32
N VAL A 65 -9.44 0.96 3.86
CA VAL A 65 -10.58 1.41 4.66
C VAL A 65 -11.87 1.50 3.84
N ARG A 66 -11.81 1.98 2.59
CA ARG A 66 -13.00 2.18 1.75
C ARG A 66 -13.51 0.87 1.11
N VAL A 67 -12.60 0.02 0.65
CA VAL A 67 -12.95 -1.18 -0.14
C VAL A 67 -13.24 -2.37 0.78
N LEU A 68 -12.47 -2.57 1.85
CA LEU A 68 -12.71 -3.71 2.74
C LEU A 68 -13.90 -3.51 3.68
N TYR A 69 -14.38 -2.27 3.83
CA TYR A 69 -15.66 -2.01 4.51
C TYR A 69 -16.89 -2.37 3.66
N THR A 70 -16.73 -2.58 2.36
CA THR A 70 -17.85 -2.70 1.40
C THR A 70 -18.07 -4.09 0.81
N ASN A 71 -17.49 -5.17 1.37
CA ASN A 71 -17.66 -6.56 0.89
C ASN A 71 -17.40 -6.72 -0.62
N VAL A 72 -16.36 -6.05 -1.12
CA VAL A 72 -15.94 -6.13 -2.52
C VAL A 72 -15.05 -7.36 -2.73
N SER A 73 -15.12 -7.99 -3.90
CA SER A 73 -14.19 -9.06 -4.27
C SER A 73 -12.75 -8.55 -4.29
N LEU A 74 -11.83 -9.34 -3.74
CA LEU A 74 -10.41 -8.99 -3.66
C LEU A 74 -9.60 -9.45 -4.88
N ASP A 75 -10.24 -10.18 -5.81
CA ASP A 75 -9.64 -10.69 -7.05
C ASP A 75 -9.79 -9.71 -8.22
N ILE A 76 -9.85 -8.41 -7.90
CA ILE A 76 -9.99 -7.32 -8.86
C ILE A 76 -8.64 -6.62 -9.00
N PRO A 77 -8.19 -6.24 -10.22
CA PRO A 77 -6.97 -5.46 -10.42
C PRO A 77 -6.93 -4.19 -9.55
N LEU A 78 -5.81 -4.01 -8.85
CA LEU A 78 -5.59 -2.88 -7.96
C LEU A 78 -5.62 -1.55 -8.72
N GLU A 79 -5.15 -1.54 -9.97
CA GLU A 79 -5.11 -0.33 -10.81
C GLU A 79 -6.48 0.35 -10.96
N ILE A 80 -7.56 -0.42 -11.09
CA ILE A 80 -8.93 0.10 -11.24
C ILE A 80 -9.25 1.11 -10.13
N TYR A 81 -8.76 0.86 -8.92
CA TYR A 81 -8.97 1.75 -7.80
C TYR A 81 -7.95 2.87 -7.76
N LEU A 82 -6.68 2.61 -8.05
CA LEU A 82 -5.63 3.63 -8.06
C LEU A 82 -5.88 4.73 -9.11
N GLN A 83 -6.56 4.39 -10.22
CA GLN A 83 -7.01 5.34 -11.25
C GLN A 83 -8.12 6.30 -10.80
N ARG A 84 -8.62 6.17 -9.56
CA ARG A 84 -9.63 7.07 -9.00
C ARG A 84 -8.99 8.25 -8.27
N THR A 85 -9.13 9.44 -8.84
CA THR A 85 -8.64 10.70 -8.26
C THR A 85 -9.18 10.97 -6.84
N ASP A 86 -10.38 10.51 -6.50
CA ASP A 86 -11.01 10.73 -5.18
C ASP A 86 -10.40 9.92 -4.02
N LEU A 87 -9.48 8.98 -4.32
CA LEU A 87 -8.73 8.23 -3.31
C LEU A 87 -7.48 8.96 -2.83
N TRP A 88 -6.94 9.87 -3.65
CA TRP A 88 -5.68 10.54 -3.38
C TRP A 88 -5.90 11.71 -2.40
N SER A 89 -5.03 11.83 -1.40
CA SER A 89 -5.06 12.93 -0.44
C SER A 89 -4.49 14.23 -1.01
N ASP A 90 -3.60 14.11 -2.00
CA ASP A 90 -2.97 15.23 -2.68
C ASP A 90 -3.75 15.59 -3.95
N ARG A 91 -3.50 16.79 -4.50
CA ARG A 91 -4.05 17.18 -5.80
C ARG A 91 -3.38 16.33 -6.89
N VAL A 92 -3.96 15.18 -7.16
CA VAL A 92 -3.56 14.28 -8.24
C VAL A 92 -4.58 14.39 -9.37
N SER A 93 -4.10 14.71 -10.56
CA SER A 93 -4.91 14.83 -11.78
C SER A 93 -4.96 13.51 -12.55
N TYR A 94 -5.90 13.37 -13.49
CA TYR A 94 -5.93 12.21 -14.38
C TYR A 94 -4.65 12.08 -15.23
N GLU A 95 -4.02 13.21 -15.59
CA GLU A 95 -2.75 13.22 -16.33
C GLU A 95 -1.62 12.64 -15.48
N ASP A 96 -1.62 12.92 -14.17
CA ASP A 96 -0.65 12.33 -13.24
C ASP A 96 -0.86 10.82 -13.15
N LEU A 97 -2.12 10.37 -13.01
CA LEU A 97 -2.44 8.95 -12.90
C LEU A 97 -2.06 8.15 -14.17
N ALA A 98 -2.11 8.79 -15.34
CA ALA A 98 -1.66 8.19 -16.60
C ALA A 98 -0.15 7.93 -16.67
N THR A 99 0.64 8.44 -15.71
CA THR A 99 2.10 8.25 -15.70
C THR A 99 2.53 6.93 -15.07
N PHE A 100 1.67 6.26 -14.29
CA PHE A 100 1.91 4.91 -13.79
C PHE A 100 0.96 3.88 -14.47
N GLY A 101 1.23 2.60 -14.29
CA GLY A 101 0.33 1.52 -14.70
C GLY A 101 0.77 0.26 -13.97
N VAL A 102 -0.16 -0.44 -13.33
CA VAL A 102 0.15 -1.58 -12.44
C VAL A 102 -0.32 -2.84 -13.14
N ASP A 103 0.47 -3.91 -13.07
CA ASP A 103 0.11 -5.17 -13.73
C ASP A 103 -1.26 -5.69 -13.23
N ASP A 104 -2.07 -6.24 -14.14
CA ASP A 104 -3.43 -6.74 -13.85
C ASP A 104 -3.40 -7.90 -12.84
N ASP A 105 -2.27 -8.62 -12.77
CA ASP A 105 -2.01 -9.67 -11.79
C ASP A 105 -1.83 -9.12 -10.36
N ILE A 106 -1.60 -7.81 -10.20
CA ILE A 106 -1.59 -7.15 -8.90
C ILE A 106 -3.02 -6.79 -8.51
N LEU A 107 -3.68 -7.74 -7.87
CA LEU A 107 -5.05 -7.64 -7.37
C LEU A 107 -5.17 -6.86 -6.05
N LEU A 108 -6.40 -6.47 -5.70
CA LEU A 108 -6.74 -5.78 -4.45
C LEU A 108 -6.23 -6.50 -3.19
N GLN A 109 -6.22 -7.83 -3.18
CA GLN A 109 -5.66 -8.60 -2.06
C GLN A 109 -4.18 -8.31 -1.78
N HIS A 110 -3.41 -7.93 -2.80
CA HIS A 110 -1.99 -7.58 -2.66
C HIS A 110 -1.75 -6.24 -1.97
N THR A 111 -2.79 -5.41 -1.79
CA THR A 111 -2.67 -4.08 -1.15
C THR A 111 -1.99 -4.16 0.21
N TYR A 112 -2.27 -5.20 0.99
CA TYR A 112 -1.62 -5.36 2.30
C TYR A 112 -0.15 -5.71 2.21
N VAL A 113 0.20 -6.62 1.30
CA VAL A 113 1.58 -7.06 1.05
C VAL A 113 2.43 -5.87 0.64
N ILE A 114 1.90 -5.04 -0.27
CA ILE A 114 2.56 -3.81 -0.73
C ILE A 114 2.77 -2.84 0.45
N LEU A 115 1.71 -2.61 1.24
CA LEU A 115 1.75 -1.67 2.34
C LEU A 115 2.75 -2.09 3.44
N THR A 116 2.78 -3.37 3.82
CA THR A 116 3.74 -3.89 4.81
C THR A 116 5.17 -3.88 4.28
N GLY A 117 5.36 -4.15 2.99
CA GLY A 117 6.65 -3.99 2.29
C GLY A 117 7.20 -2.57 2.39
N PHE A 118 6.34 -1.56 2.17
CA PHE A 118 6.74 -0.15 2.26
C PHE A 118 7.08 0.26 3.69
N TYR A 119 6.30 -0.17 4.67
CA TYR A 119 6.62 0.08 6.08
C TYR A 119 7.97 -0.49 6.49
N SER A 120 8.25 -1.73 6.07
CA SER A 120 9.53 -2.38 6.35
C SER A 120 10.70 -1.61 5.72
N SER A 121 10.51 -1.13 4.50
CA SER A 121 11.51 -0.32 3.77
C SER A 121 11.77 1.04 4.43
N LEU A 122 10.72 1.71 4.95
CA LEU A 122 10.85 2.96 5.70
C LEU A 122 11.56 2.75 7.05
N ILE A 123 11.26 1.66 7.76
CA ILE A 123 11.93 1.33 9.02
C ILE A 123 13.41 1.09 8.80
N ILE A 124 13.79 0.34 7.74
CA ILE A 124 15.20 0.10 7.39
C ILE A 124 15.91 1.42 7.05
N LYS A 125 15.31 2.28 6.22
CA LYS A 125 15.87 3.60 5.87
C LYS A 125 16.06 4.50 7.10
N ASN A 126 15.12 4.50 8.04
CA ASN A 126 15.19 5.31 9.25
C ASN A 126 16.19 4.76 10.29
N ASN A 127 16.30 3.44 10.43
CA ASN A 127 17.24 2.80 11.34
C ASN A 127 18.69 2.81 10.83
N GLY A 128 18.90 2.89 9.50
CA GLY A 128 20.21 3.17 8.90
C GLY A 128 20.68 4.61 9.08
N SER A 129 19.78 5.53 9.49
CA SER A 129 20.06 6.97 9.64
C SER A 129 20.34 7.40 11.08
N LYS A 130 19.75 6.79 12.11
CA LYS A 130 20.07 7.10 13.52
C LYS A 130 19.88 5.91 14.46
N THR A 131 20.88 5.74 15.31
CA THR A 131 20.86 4.98 16.56
C THR A 131 19.62 5.31 17.41
N SER A 132 18.94 4.26 17.86
CA SER A 132 17.96 4.21 18.95
C SER A 132 16.71 5.11 18.85
N ARG A 133 15.59 4.50 18.43
CA ARG A 133 14.34 4.56 19.20
C ARG A 133 13.52 3.29 19.00
N THR A 134 13.61 2.42 19.99
CA THR A 134 12.71 1.31 20.26
C THR A 134 11.26 1.78 20.42
N ASN A 135 10.34 0.85 20.15
CA ASN A 135 8.87 0.88 20.37
C ASN A 135 7.99 1.46 19.25
N LEU A 136 7.87 0.74 18.13
CA LEU A 136 6.64 0.73 17.33
C LEU A 136 6.14 -0.69 16.96
N LEU A 137 6.91 -1.75 17.24
CA LEU A 137 6.55 -3.14 16.91
C LEU A 137 6.18 -4.01 18.13
N SER A 138 6.33 -3.52 19.36
CA SER A 138 5.97 -4.27 20.58
C SER A 138 4.45 -4.38 20.83
N GLY A 139 3.61 -3.91 19.91
CA GLY A 139 2.15 -4.07 19.95
C GLY A 139 1.59 -5.09 18.94
N TRP A 140 2.46 -5.81 18.22
CA TRP A 140 2.07 -6.62 17.05
C TRP A 140 2.59 -8.07 17.05
N LEU A 141 3.16 -8.55 18.17
CA LEU A 141 3.33 -9.98 18.47
C LEU A 141 2.46 -10.32 19.69
#